data_AF-A0ABD2ZUS4-F1
#
_entry.id   AF-A0ABD2ZUS4-F1
#
_cell.length_a   1.000
_cell.length_b   1.000
_cell.length_c   1.000
_cell.angle_alpha   90.00
_cell.angle_beta   90.00
_cell.angle_gamma   90.00
#
_symmetry.space_group_name_H-M   'P 1'
#
loop_
_entity.id
_entity.type
_entity.pdbx_description
1 polymer ?
#
loop_
_entity_poly.entity_id
_entity_poly.type
_entity_poly.pdbx_seq_one_letter_code
_entity_poly.pdbx_strand_id
1 'polypeptide(L)'
;MAWQATAGLRLLKGDSSETILEAVRDLFKNESSLEYKAEWVTVLEGSQEAAYLWVAINYLLGTAGKKYSETVGTIDLGGGSVEMTYAVSKEIAAKASKISTGQGKYVQDKYLKGTKYHLYAYSYLNYGLLAARAEVLKVSRNYSHPCILYGYHGYYTYNGVVYRALALPSGSNMKKCRAFVLKALKINAPCKHKNCTFNGVWNGGSGAGQKNLYVASFFYDIASEVGIIEPNVPSQIVRPVDFKNAAKLACRTKYKDIKSVFPKIDERDMPVICLDLVYEYSLLVNGFGLNPFQKITLVNEIEYKNSFIGTAWPLGAAIDAVSSHT
;
A
#
# COMPACT_ATOMS: atom_id res chain seq x y z
N MET A 1 18.80 5.84 18.41
CA MET A 1 17.37 5.45 18.38
C MET A 1 16.66 6.35 17.39
N ALA A 2 16.02 5.77 16.39
CA ALA A 2 15.19 6.50 15.44
C ALA A 2 13.75 6.01 15.55
N TRP A 3 12.79 6.93 15.46
CA TRP A 3 11.37 6.62 15.43
C TRP A 3 10.70 7.41 14.33
N GLN A 4 9.91 6.70 13.56
CA GLN A 4 9.38 7.20 12.32
C GLN A 4 7.91 6.81 12.22
N ALA A 5 7.05 7.80 11.97
CA ALA A 5 5.62 7.59 11.76
C ALA A 5 5.25 7.71 10.28
N THR A 6 4.12 7.13 9.89
CA THR A 6 3.73 6.99 8.47
C THR A 6 2.43 7.76 8.16
N ALA A 7 1.64 7.29 7.18
CA ALA A 7 0.45 7.97 6.67
C ALA A 7 -0.59 8.34 7.74
N GLY A 8 -0.71 7.55 8.82
CA GLY A 8 -1.67 7.83 9.89
C GLY A 8 -1.45 9.20 10.53
N LEU A 9 -0.20 9.51 10.90
CA LEU A 9 0.16 10.81 11.47
C LEU A 9 0.09 11.92 10.42
N ARG A 10 0.47 11.63 9.16
CA ARG A 10 0.35 12.58 8.02
C ARG A 10 -1.08 13.08 7.81
N LEU A 11 -2.09 12.30 8.22
CA LEU A 11 -3.50 12.61 8.02
C LEU A 11 -4.16 13.30 9.22
N LEU A 12 -3.45 13.48 10.34
CA LEU A 12 -3.97 14.22 11.48
C LEU A 12 -4.13 15.71 11.13
N LYS A 13 -5.09 16.36 11.78
CA LYS A 13 -5.38 17.78 11.57
C LYS A 13 -4.66 18.65 12.59
N GLY A 14 -4.36 19.89 12.19
CA GLY A 14 -3.74 20.88 13.06
C GLY A 14 -2.31 20.50 13.43
N ASP A 15 -1.95 20.77 14.67
CA ASP A 15 -0.66 20.52 15.31
C ASP A 15 -0.55 19.12 15.95
N SER A 16 -1.64 18.33 15.96
CA SER A 16 -1.68 17.01 16.62
C SER A 16 -0.50 16.10 16.27
N SER A 17 -0.05 16.09 15.01
CA SER A 17 1.12 15.29 14.61
C SER A 17 2.39 15.77 15.28
N GLU A 18 2.61 17.08 15.37
CA GLU A 18 3.81 17.65 15.98
C GLU A 18 3.79 17.48 17.50
N THR A 19 2.62 17.67 18.14
CA THR A 19 2.46 17.41 19.57
C THR A 19 2.82 15.96 19.94
N ILE A 20 2.43 14.99 19.12
CA ILE A 20 2.81 13.59 19.33
C ILE A 20 4.32 13.41 19.14
N LEU A 21 4.92 14.01 18.11
CA LEU A 21 6.37 13.93 17.88
C LEU A 21 7.16 14.54 19.04
N GLU A 22 6.74 15.69 19.57
CA GLU A 22 7.34 16.32 20.74
C GLU A 22 7.28 15.40 21.96
N ALA A 23 6.12 14.78 22.23
CA ALA A 23 5.99 13.83 23.33
C ALA A 23 6.94 12.62 23.18
N VAL A 24 7.12 12.09 21.95
CA VAL A 24 8.06 11.00 21.68
C VAL A 24 9.52 11.46 21.84
N ARG A 25 9.84 12.69 21.39
CA ARG A 25 11.17 13.29 21.57
C ARG A 25 11.52 13.43 23.05
N ASP A 26 10.59 13.93 23.85
CA ASP A 26 10.76 14.09 25.31
C ASP A 26 10.95 12.74 25.99
N LEU A 27 10.13 11.74 25.63
CA LEU A 27 10.28 10.38 26.14
C LEU A 27 11.68 9.82 25.89
N PHE A 28 12.16 9.86 24.64
CA PHE A 28 13.49 9.31 24.33
C PHE A 28 14.63 10.09 24.94
N LYS A 29 14.53 11.42 25.00
CA LYS A 29 15.54 12.26 25.62
C LYS A 29 15.68 11.97 27.11
N ASN A 30 14.57 11.68 27.80
CA ASN A 30 14.55 11.57 29.25
C ASN A 30 14.68 10.12 29.75
N GLU A 31 14.23 9.12 28.98
CA GLU A 31 14.10 7.74 29.46
C GLU A 31 15.00 6.72 28.73
N SER A 32 15.65 7.09 27.61
CA SER A 32 16.50 6.19 26.84
C SER A 32 17.99 6.42 27.09
N SER A 33 18.76 5.34 27.15
CA SER A 33 20.23 5.38 27.16
C SER A 33 20.86 5.26 25.77
N LEU A 34 20.06 5.12 24.70
CA LEU A 34 20.56 5.03 23.34
C LEU A 34 20.89 6.43 22.79
N GLU A 35 21.85 6.50 21.85
CA GLU A 35 22.13 7.76 21.14
C GLU A 35 20.84 8.30 20.52
N TYR A 36 20.62 9.60 20.64
CA TYR A 36 19.39 10.25 20.23
C TYR A 36 19.68 11.62 19.63
N LYS A 37 18.95 11.96 18.57
CA LYS A 37 18.85 13.31 18.02
C LYS A 37 17.40 13.60 17.67
N ALA A 38 16.97 14.85 17.87
CA ALA A 38 15.56 15.23 17.68
C ALA A 38 15.06 14.99 16.26
N GLU A 39 15.95 15.16 15.27
CA GLU A 39 15.70 14.90 13.85
C GLU A 39 15.47 13.42 13.52
N TRP A 40 15.80 12.50 14.43
CA TRP A 40 15.53 11.06 14.26
C TRP A 40 14.10 10.67 14.67
N VAL A 41 13.33 11.62 15.21
CA VAL A 41 11.90 11.48 15.49
C VAL A 41 11.12 12.34 14.50
N THR A 42 10.62 11.69 13.44
CA THR A 42 10.00 12.38 12.31
C THR A 42 8.81 11.59 11.74
N VAL A 43 7.96 12.27 10.98
CA VAL A 43 7.03 11.60 10.08
C VAL A 43 7.76 11.34 8.75
N LEU A 44 7.68 10.10 8.26
CA LEU A 44 8.22 9.73 6.96
C LEU A 44 7.40 10.36 5.85
N GLU A 45 8.11 10.94 4.88
CA GLU A 45 7.52 11.19 3.59
C GLU A 45 7.11 9.84 2.97
N GLY A 46 5.96 9.81 2.30
CA GLY A 46 5.48 8.55 1.72
C GLY A 46 6.44 7.96 0.67
N SER A 47 7.21 8.79 -0.05
CA SER A 47 8.27 8.35 -0.95
C SER A 47 9.46 7.69 -0.23
N GLN A 48 9.77 8.14 1.00
CA GLN A 48 10.79 7.51 1.84
C GLN A 48 10.32 6.15 2.34
N GLU A 49 9.12 6.08 2.91
CA GLU A 49 8.48 4.83 3.33
C GLU A 49 8.47 3.80 2.19
N ALA A 50 8.01 4.22 1.01
CA ALA A 50 7.96 3.40 -0.21
C ALA A 50 9.35 2.84 -0.59
N ALA A 51 10.37 3.70 -0.56
CA ALA A 51 11.72 3.29 -0.92
C ALA A 51 12.39 2.41 0.13
N TYR A 52 12.12 2.62 1.41
CA TYR A 52 12.67 1.79 2.47
C TYR A 52 12.14 0.36 2.39
N LEU A 53 10.86 0.14 2.06
CA LEU A 53 10.39 -1.23 1.79
C LEU A 53 11.15 -1.86 0.61
N TRP A 54 11.38 -1.11 -0.46
CA TRP A 54 12.15 -1.58 -1.62
C TRP A 54 13.59 -1.95 -1.25
N VAL A 55 14.25 -1.12 -0.41
CA VAL A 55 15.60 -1.40 0.11
C VAL A 55 15.59 -2.69 0.94
N ALA A 56 14.65 -2.81 1.89
CA ALA A 56 14.53 -3.98 2.77
C ALA A 56 14.38 -5.27 1.95
N ILE A 57 13.41 -5.30 1.03
CA ILE A 57 13.13 -6.50 0.23
C ILE A 57 14.31 -6.85 -0.68
N ASN A 58 14.89 -5.89 -1.40
CA ASN A 58 16.01 -6.20 -2.29
C ASN A 58 17.29 -6.56 -1.52
N TYR A 59 17.46 -6.05 -0.30
CA TYR A 59 18.54 -6.49 0.57
C TYR A 59 18.35 -7.95 1.03
N LEU A 60 17.16 -8.28 1.53
CA LEU A 60 16.84 -9.62 2.04
C LEU A 60 16.91 -10.68 0.92
N LEU A 61 16.43 -10.35 -0.29
CA LEU A 61 16.51 -11.24 -1.45
C LEU A 61 17.92 -11.34 -2.07
N GLY A 62 18.89 -10.55 -1.58
CA GLY A 62 20.23 -10.50 -2.14
C GLY A 62 20.29 -9.96 -3.58
N THR A 63 19.32 -9.14 -3.98
CA THR A 63 19.29 -8.44 -5.28
C THR A 63 19.92 -7.06 -5.22
N ALA A 64 20.07 -6.47 -4.02
CA ALA A 64 20.85 -5.27 -3.81
C ALA A 64 22.32 -5.45 -4.26
N GLY A 65 22.82 -4.52 -5.06
CA GLY A 65 24.13 -4.58 -5.72
C GLY A 65 24.10 -5.18 -7.15
N LYS A 66 22.98 -5.74 -7.61
CA LYS A 66 22.80 -6.24 -8.98
C LYS A 66 22.27 -5.15 -9.92
N LYS A 67 22.15 -5.44 -11.22
CA LYS A 67 21.54 -4.48 -12.18
C LYS A 67 20.10 -4.19 -11.77
N TYR A 68 19.62 -2.98 -12.03
CA TYR A 68 18.23 -2.59 -11.71
C TYR A 68 17.18 -3.54 -12.33
N SER A 69 17.48 -4.13 -13.48
CA SER A 69 16.63 -5.13 -14.16
C SER A 69 16.50 -6.47 -13.42
N GLU A 70 17.38 -6.73 -12.46
CA GLU A 70 17.41 -7.95 -11.63
C GLU A 70 16.83 -7.68 -10.22
N THR A 71 16.48 -6.43 -9.93
CA THR A 71 15.76 -6.08 -8.70
C THR A 71 14.27 -6.38 -8.82
N VAL A 72 13.59 -6.39 -7.69
CA VAL A 72 12.13 -6.52 -7.63
C VAL A 72 11.51 -5.16 -7.31
N GLY A 73 10.34 -4.88 -7.86
CA GLY A 73 9.50 -3.78 -7.44
C GLY A 73 8.66 -4.15 -6.23
N THR A 74 8.19 -3.14 -5.50
CA THR A 74 7.36 -3.30 -4.31
C THR A 74 6.05 -2.53 -4.43
N ILE A 75 4.98 -3.12 -3.91
CA ILE A 75 3.70 -2.45 -3.67
C ILE A 75 3.36 -2.65 -2.20
N ASP A 76 3.15 -1.56 -1.48
CA ASP A 76 2.74 -1.62 -0.07
C ASP A 76 1.34 -1.06 0.06
N LEU A 77 0.37 -1.85 0.52
CA LEU A 77 -0.97 -1.34 0.80
C LEU A 77 -1.10 -1.16 2.31
N GLY A 78 -0.79 0.05 2.78
CA GLY A 78 -1.03 0.45 4.15
C GLY A 78 -2.47 0.88 4.42
N GLY A 79 -2.74 1.37 5.63
CA GLY A 79 -4.07 1.84 6.01
C GLY A 79 -4.45 3.18 5.36
N GLY A 80 -3.51 4.13 5.35
CA GLY A 80 -3.74 5.50 4.86
C GLY A 80 -3.26 5.77 3.43
N SER A 81 -2.28 5.02 2.95
CA SER A 81 -1.69 5.15 1.61
C SER A 81 -1.39 3.80 1.00
N VAL A 82 -1.19 3.81 -0.33
CA VAL A 82 -0.54 2.72 -1.05
C VAL A 82 0.74 3.26 -1.69
N GLU A 83 1.79 2.48 -1.68
CA GLU A 83 3.09 2.82 -2.23
C GLU A 83 3.40 1.94 -3.44
N MET A 84 4.06 2.50 -4.45
CA MET A 84 4.65 1.76 -5.57
C MET A 84 6.10 2.20 -5.72
N THR A 85 7.02 1.23 -5.67
CA THR A 85 8.45 1.49 -5.84
C THR A 85 9.12 0.49 -6.76
N TYR A 86 9.95 0.96 -7.67
CA TYR A 86 10.83 0.11 -8.47
C TYR A 86 12.00 0.90 -9.04
N ALA A 87 13.10 0.20 -9.34
CA ALA A 87 14.25 0.82 -9.95
C ALA A 87 14.03 1.05 -11.45
N VAL A 88 14.46 2.22 -11.93
CA VAL A 88 14.34 2.65 -13.33
C VAL A 88 15.72 2.91 -13.94
N SER A 89 15.76 2.95 -15.27
CA SER A 89 16.98 3.32 -15.98
C SER A 89 17.32 4.80 -15.79
N LYS A 90 18.59 5.15 -16.04
CA LYS A 90 19.06 6.55 -15.98
C LYS A 90 18.29 7.45 -16.95
N GLU A 91 17.92 6.92 -18.12
CA GLU A 91 17.18 7.66 -19.16
C GLU A 91 15.74 7.96 -18.73
N ILE A 92 15.11 7.05 -17.99
CA ILE A 92 13.78 7.28 -17.39
C ILE A 92 13.90 8.28 -16.25
N ALA A 93 14.90 8.13 -15.37
CA ALA A 93 15.14 9.04 -14.26
C ALA A 93 15.37 10.48 -14.73
N ALA A 94 16.13 10.68 -15.81
CA ALA A 94 16.39 11.99 -16.40
C ALA A 94 15.12 12.68 -16.95
N LYS A 95 14.07 11.93 -17.27
CA LYS A 95 12.77 12.44 -17.74
C LYS A 95 11.78 12.70 -16.60
N ALA A 96 12.12 12.34 -15.37
CA ALA A 96 11.24 12.51 -14.23
C ALA A 96 11.05 14.00 -13.93
N SER A 97 9.81 14.47 -13.98
CA SER A 97 9.45 15.80 -13.50
C SER A 97 9.49 15.87 -11.96
N LYS A 98 9.63 17.07 -11.41
CA LYS A 98 9.38 17.31 -9.98
C LYS A 98 7.89 17.12 -9.67
N ILE A 99 7.56 16.62 -8.48
CA ILE A 99 6.17 16.52 -8.03
C ILE A 99 5.72 17.92 -7.57
N SER A 100 4.55 18.37 -8.00
CA SER A 100 4.03 19.72 -7.71
C SER A 100 3.38 19.85 -6.32
N THR A 101 3.16 18.73 -5.61
CA THR A 101 2.31 18.63 -4.41
C THR A 101 3.07 18.40 -3.11
N GLY A 102 4.35 18.77 -3.02
CA GLY A 102 5.13 18.64 -1.77
C GLY A 102 5.49 17.20 -1.37
N GLN A 103 5.23 16.21 -2.22
CA GLN A 103 5.62 14.80 -2.00
C GLN A 103 7.05 14.47 -2.49
N GLY A 104 7.92 15.47 -2.55
CA GLY A 104 9.30 15.30 -3.02
C GLY A 104 9.43 15.11 -4.54
N LYS A 105 10.20 14.10 -4.95
CA LYS A 105 10.49 13.77 -6.36
C LYS A 105 9.95 12.38 -6.69
N TYR A 106 9.49 12.18 -7.92
CA TYR A 106 9.08 10.85 -8.38
C TYR A 106 10.22 9.84 -8.35
N VAL A 107 11.45 10.33 -8.60
CA VAL A 107 12.66 9.52 -8.62
C VAL A 107 13.63 10.04 -7.58
N GLN A 108 14.14 9.11 -6.77
CA GLN A 108 15.17 9.36 -5.78
C GLN A 108 16.34 8.39 -5.95
N ASP A 109 17.52 8.87 -5.63
CA ASP A 109 18.74 8.08 -5.72
C ASP A 109 18.94 7.30 -4.41
N LYS A 110 19.25 6.01 -4.53
CA LYS A 110 19.65 5.15 -3.40
C LYS A 110 20.95 4.43 -3.74
N TYR A 111 21.86 4.38 -2.77
CA TYR A 111 23.14 3.71 -2.90
C TYR A 111 23.13 2.47 -2.00
N LEU A 112 23.23 1.28 -2.61
CA LEU A 112 23.21 0.02 -1.87
C LEU A 112 24.32 -0.88 -2.41
N LYS A 113 25.19 -1.37 -1.51
CA LYS A 113 26.28 -2.30 -1.82
C LYS A 113 27.11 -1.85 -3.03
N GLY A 114 27.53 -0.58 -3.04
CA GLY A 114 28.33 0.02 -4.11
C GLY A 114 27.59 0.32 -5.42
N THR A 115 26.28 0.07 -5.50
CA THR A 115 25.47 0.34 -6.70
C THR A 115 24.52 1.51 -6.46
N LYS A 116 24.51 2.46 -7.39
CA LYS A 116 23.52 3.55 -7.45
C LYS A 116 22.27 3.10 -8.18
N TYR A 117 21.13 3.21 -7.52
CA TYR A 117 19.80 2.99 -8.10
C TYR A 117 19.05 4.32 -8.24
N HIS A 118 18.35 4.46 -9.35
CA HIS A 118 17.32 5.48 -9.51
C HIS A 118 15.98 4.82 -9.22
N LEU A 119 15.35 5.15 -8.09
CA LEU A 119 14.10 4.53 -7.66
C LEU A 119 12.93 5.45 -8.00
N TYR A 120 12.04 4.99 -8.87
CA TYR A 120 10.68 5.51 -8.86
C TYR A 120 10.04 5.09 -7.54
N ALA A 121 9.60 6.04 -6.73
CA ALA A 121 8.97 5.79 -5.44
C ALA A 121 7.82 6.79 -5.25
N TYR A 122 6.59 6.29 -5.16
CA TYR A 122 5.43 7.17 -5.01
C TYR A 122 4.41 6.61 -4.02
N SER A 123 3.90 7.48 -3.15
CA SER A 123 2.89 7.19 -2.14
C SER A 123 1.59 7.91 -2.50
N TYR A 124 0.54 7.12 -2.71
CA TYR A 124 -0.81 7.57 -3.01
C TYR A 124 -1.57 7.74 -1.70
N LEU A 125 -1.48 8.94 -1.11
CA LEU A 125 -2.20 9.26 0.11
C LEU A 125 -3.72 9.23 -0.12
N ASN A 126 -4.46 8.72 0.87
CA ASN A 126 -5.91 8.42 0.81
C ASN A 126 -6.29 7.20 -0.04
N TYR A 127 -5.30 6.41 -0.49
CA TYR A 127 -5.51 5.20 -1.27
C TYR A 127 -4.99 3.93 -0.55
N GLY A 128 -4.68 4.03 0.75
CA GLY A 128 -4.55 2.84 1.60
C GLY A 128 -5.90 2.15 1.80
N LEU A 129 -5.93 0.90 2.29
CA LEU A 129 -7.17 0.12 2.34
C LEU A 129 -8.26 0.82 3.16
N LEU A 130 -7.92 1.29 4.36
CA LEU A 130 -8.86 1.97 5.27
C LEU A 130 -9.32 3.32 4.69
N ALA A 131 -8.38 4.11 4.16
CA ALA A 131 -8.73 5.36 3.51
C ALA A 131 -9.62 5.14 2.27
N ALA A 132 -9.34 4.10 1.48
CA ALA A 132 -10.08 3.77 0.28
C ALA A 132 -11.52 3.37 0.58
N ARG A 133 -11.79 2.65 1.68
CA ARG A 133 -13.15 2.41 2.17
C ARG A 133 -13.92 3.72 2.32
N ALA A 134 -13.32 4.72 2.97
CA ALA A 134 -13.91 6.05 3.10
C ALA A 134 -14.10 6.74 1.74
N GLU A 135 -13.09 6.76 0.87
CA GLU A 135 -13.19 7.39 -0.45
C GLU A 135 -14.28 6.78 -1.33
N VAL A 136 -14.44 5.45 -1.31
CA VAL A 136 -15.49 4.75 -2.06
C VAL A 136 -16.88 5.07 -1.48
N LEU A 137 -17.04 5.01 -0.16
CA LEU A 137 -18.33 5.31 0.50
C LEU A 137 -18.76 6.78 0.32
N LYS A 138 -17.81 7.72 0.25
CA LYS A 138 -18.10 9.13 -0.06
C LYS A 138 -18.79 9.30 -1.42
N VAL A 139 -18.45 8.48 -2.40
CA VAL A 139 -18.98 8.61 -3.78
C VAL A 139 -20.49 8.38 -3.83
N SER A 140 -21.06 7.54 -2.95
CA SER A 140 -22.51 7.31 -2.90
C SER A 140 -23.27 8.38 -2.11
N ARG A 141 -22.62 9.43 -1.57
CA ARG A 141 -23.28 10.54 -0.86
C ARG A 141 -24.26 10.07 0.23
N ASN A 142 -23.85 9.11 1.05
CA ASN A 142 -24.62 8.55 2.18
C ASN A 142 -25.83 7.67 1.80
N TYR A 143 -25.95 7.24 0.54
CA TYR A 143 -26.91 6.22 0.11
C TYR A 143 -26.33 4.81 0.21
N SER A 144 -27.22 3.81 0.17
CA SER A 144 -26.86 2.39 0.07
C SER A 144 -25.84 2.12 -1.04
N HIS A 145 -24.89 1.25 -0.75
CA HIS A 145 -23.71 1.03 -1.59
C HIS A 145 -23.66 -0.41 -2.12
N PRO A 146 -23.39 -0.61 -3.43
CA PRO A 146 -23.26 -1.95 -4.02
C PRO A 146 -22.01 -2.73 -3.56
N CYS A 147 -21.17 -2.15 -2.71
CA CYS A 147 -19.98 -2.82 -2.17
C CYS A 147 -20.20 -3.38 -0.76
N ILE A 148 -21.30 -3.01 -0.10
CA ILE A 148 -21.60 -3.45 1.26
C ILE A 148 -22.45 -4.71 1.18
N LEU A 149 -22.07 -5.75 1.95
CA LEU A 149 -22.73 -7.04 1.90
C LEU A 149 -24.21 -6.96 2.27
N TYR A 150 -25.03 -7.73 1.56
CA TYR A 150 -26.47 -7.76 1.79
C TYR A 150 -26.81 -8.08 3.26
N GLY A 151 -27.69 -7.28 3.85
CA GLY A 151 -28.13 -7.43 5.24
C GLY A 151 -27.37 -6.55 6.24
N TYR A 152 -26.20 -6.00 5.87
CA TYR A 152 -25.48 -5.08 6.75
C TYR A 152 -26.00 -3.64 6.65
N HIS A 153 -26.26 -3.04 7.81
CA HIS A 153 -26.62 -1.63 7.94
C HIS A 153 -25.85 -1.05 9.13
N GLY A 154 -24.84 -0.26 8.85
CA GLY A 154 -24.03 0.33 9.89
C GLY A 154 -23.21 1.51 9.39
N TYR A 155 -22.08 1.72 10.05
CA TYR A 155 -21.21 2.86 9.82
C TYR A 155 -19.77 2.41 9.67
N TYR A 156 -19.00 3.20 8.94
CA TYR A 156 -17.55 3.11 8.86
C TYR A 156 -16.97 4.43 9.32
N THR A 157 -16.03 4.43 10.26
CA THR A 157 -15.42 5.65 10.77
C THR A 157 -13.95 5.69 10.36
N TYR A 158 -13.53 6.79 9.75
CA TYR A 158 -12.15 7.00 9.35
C TYR A 158 -11.74 8.45 9.61
N ASN A 159 -10.64 8.64 10.35
CA ASN A 159 -10.12 9.95 10.78
C ASN A 159 -11.19 10.87 11.38
N GLY A 160 -12.00 10.33 12.29
CA GLY A 160 -13.07 11.05 12.98
C GLY A 160 -14.29 11.38 12.12
N VAL A 161 -14.33 10.95 10.86
CA VAL A 161 -15.48 11.14 9.95
C VAL A 161 -16.26 9.84 9.85
N VAL A 162 -17.58 9.93 10.04
CA VAL A 162 -18.51 8.80 9.97
C VAL A 162 -19.12 8.71 8.58
N TYR A 163 -19.02 7.54 7.96
CA TYR A 163 -19.58 7.20 6.66
C TYR A 163 -20.68 6.16 6.83
N ARG A 164 -21.80 6.32 6.13
CA ARG A 164 -22.86 5.30 6.12
C ARG A 164 -22.40 4.10 5.27
N ALA A 165 -22.39 2.92 5.88
CA ALA A 165 -22.10 1.65 5.22
C ALA A 165 -23.39 0.82 5.19
N LEU A 166 -24.22 1.09 4.19
CA LEU A 166 -25.54 0.48 4.05
C LEU A 166 -25.60 -0.41 2.81
N ALA A 167 -26.10 -1.63 2.94
CA ALA A 167 -26.32 -2.51 1.81
C ALA A 167 -27.44 -1.98 0.90
N LEU A 168 -27.37 -2.30 -0.40
CA LEU A 168 -28.53 -2.15 -1.29
C LEU A 168 -29.60 -3.21 -0.96
N PRO A 169 -30.90 -2.92 -1.17
CA PRO A 169 -31.94 -3.94 -1.10
C PRO A 169 -31.71 -5.13 -2.04
N SER A 170 -31.06 -4.90 -3.19
CA SER A 170 -30.66 -5.96 -4.13
C SER A 170 -29.37 -6.70 -3.73
N GLY A 171 -28.76 -6.33 -2.61
CA GLY A 171 -27.45 -6.82 -2.17
C GLY A 171 -26.26 -6.19 -2.89
N SER A 172 -25.07 -6.58 -2.45
CA SER A 172 -23.80 -6.24 -3.07
C SER A 172 -23.73 -6.75 -4.52
N ASN A 173 -22.96 -6.06 -5.34
CA ASN A 173 -22.75 -6.43 -6.74
C ASN A 173 -21.37 -5.99 -7.20
N MET A 174 -20.53 -6.96 -7.56
CA MET A 174 -19.14 -6.72 -7.94
C MET A 174 -19.00 -5.69 -9.09
N LYS A 175 -19.83 -5.77 -10.14
CA LYS A 175 -19.74 -4.85 -11.30
C LYS A 175 -20.09 -3.42 -10.90
N LYS A 176 -21.18 -3.24 -10.16
CA LYS A 176 -21.60 -1.93 -9.66
C LYS A 176 -20.57 -1.39 -8.66
N CYS A 177 -20.13 -2.20 -7.71
CA CYS A 177 -19.08 -1.86 -6.74
C CYS A 177 -17.81 -1.36 -7.44
N ARG A 178 -17.35 -2.10 -8.46
CA ARG A 178 -16.16 -1.74 -9.23
C ARG A 178 -16.29 -0.37 -9.92
N ALA A 179 -17.48 0.02 -10.38
CA ALA A 179 -17.67 1.35 -10.96
C ALA A 179 -17.43 2.47 -9.93
N PHE A 180 -17.87 2.29 -8.67
CA PHE A 180 -17.59 3.23 -7.59
C PHE A 180 -16.11 3.25 -7.22
N VAL A 181 -15.47 2.09 -7.13
CA VAL A 181 -14.02 1.95 -6.90
C VAL A 181 -13.20 2.67 -7.98
N LEU A 182 -13.51 2.44 -9.26
CA LEU A 182 -12.79 3.10 -10.37
C LEU A 182 -12.97 4.62 -10.37
N LYS A 183 -14.14 5.11 -9.92
CA LYS A 183 -14.39 6.53 -9.72
C LYS A 183 -13.57 7.10 -8.55
N ALA A 184 -13.49 6.38 -7.43
CA ALA A 184 -12.68 6.77 -6.28
C ALA A 184 -11.17 6.80 -6.62
N LEU A 185 -10.70 5.79 -7.38
CA LEU A 185 -9.34 5.77 -7.94
C LEU A 185 -9.08 6.92 -8.93
N LYS A 186 -10.11 7.55 -9.50
CA LYS A 186 -9.96 8.60 -10.52
C LYS A 186 -9.13 8.12 -11.71
N ILE A 187 -9.45 6.93 -12.23
CA ILE A 187 -8.71 6.31 -13.33
C ILE A 187 -8.75 7.13 -14.63
N ASN A 188 -9.74 8.03 -14.78
CA ASN A 188 -9.88 8.93 -15.93
C ASN A 188 -9.32 10.35 -15.66
N ALA A 189 -8.56 10.55 -14.58
CA ALA A 189 -7.97 11.86 -14.31
C ALA A 189 -6.99 12.27 -15.43
N PRO A 190 -6.95 13.55 -15.82
CA PRO A 190 -6.04 14.02 -16.87
C PRO A 190 -4.57 13.67 -16.55
N CYS A 191 -3.89 13.07 -17.52
CA CYS A 191 -2.47 12.73 -17.41
C CYS A 191 -1.62 13.82 -18.07
N LYS A 192 -0.73 14.46 -17.30
CA LYS A 192 0.25 15.44 -17.80
C LYS A 192 1.55 14.80 -18.30
N HIS A 193 1.65 13.47 -18.20
CA HIS A 193 2.82 12.69 -18.58
C HIS A 193 2.47 11.76 -19.74
N LYS A 194 3.47 11.06 -20.30
CA LYS A 194 3.23 10.09 -21.38
C LYS A 194 2.22 9.00 -20.97
N ASN A 195 2.42 8.45 -19.78
CA ASN A 195 1.56 7.43 -19.19
C ASN A 195 1.38 7.74 -17.70
N CYS A 196 0.16 7.57 -17.20
CA CYS A 196 -0.15 7.69 -15.79
C CYS A 196 -0.76 6.39 -15.26
N THR A 197 -0.74 6.25 -13.96
CA THR A 197 -1.48 5.24 -13.22
C THR A 197 -2.92 5.72 -13.04
N PHE A 198 -3.26 6.19 -11.84
CA PHE A 198 -4.54 6.78 -11.52
C PHE A 198 -4.33 8.16 -10.89
N ASN A 199 -5.40 8.95 -10.77
CA ASN A 199 -5.34 10.33 -10.24
C ASN A 199 -4.28 11.22 -10.94
N GLY A 200 -4.00 10.98 -12.22
CA GLY A 200 -3.07 11.77 -13.03
C GLY A 200 -1.59 11.61 -12.66
N VAL A 201 -1.24 10.59 -11.86
CA VAL A 201 0.12 10.35 -11.37
C VAL A 201 0.95 9.62 -12.42
N TRP A 202 2.13 10.15 -12.75
CA TRP A 202 3.08 9.50 -13.66
C TRP A 202 3.36 8.06 -13.23
N ASN A 203 3.37 7.11 -14.16
CA ASN A 203 3.56 5.69 -13.82
C ASN A 203 5.01 5.28 -13.56
N GLY A 204 5.97 6.20 -13.70
CA GLY A 204 7.41 5.92 -13.57
C GLY A 204 8.08 5.37 -14.83
N GLY A 205 7.36 5.29 -15.96
CA GLY A 205 7.88 4.79 -17.23
C GLY A 205 7.89 3.26 -17.38
N SER A 206 7.59 2.52 -16.30
CA SER A 206 7.63 1.06 -16.24
C SER A 206 9.02 0.50 -16.62
N GLY A 207 9.13 -0.82 -16.82
CA GLY A 207 10.35 -1.45 -17.32
C GLY A 207 10.78 -2.67 -16.49
N ALA A 208 12.03 -3.08 -16.67
CA ALA A 208 12.54 -4.34 -16.12
C ALA A 208 12.45 -4.41 -14.59
N GLY A 209 12.70 -3.29 -13.88
CA GLY A 209 12.60 -3.25 -12.41
C GLY A 209 11.18 -3.42 -11.87
N GLN A 210 10.14 -3.23 -12.70
CA GLN A 210 8.73 -3.46 -12.32
C GLN A 210 8.25 -4.88 -12.67
N LYS A 211 9.07 -5.70 -13.33
CA LYS A 211 8.63 -6.99 -13.89
C LYS A 211 8.26 -8.00 -12.80
N ASN A 212 9.04 -8.05 -11.73
CA ASN A 212 8.82 -8.92 -10.58
C ASN A 212 8.38 -8.04 -9.41
N LEU A 213 7.20 -8.32 -8.86
CA LEU A 213 6.60 -7.48 -7.81
C LEU A 213 6.39 -8.27 -6.53
N TYR A 214 6.83 -7.67 -5.43
CA TYR A 214 6.54 -8.09 -4.06
C TYR A 214 5.48 -7.14 -3.50
N VAL A 215 4.38 -7.70 -3.03
CA VAL A 215 3.17 -6.98 -2.67
C VAL A 215 2.86 -7.29 -1.22
N ALA A 216 2.82 -6.27 -0.36
CA ALA A 216 2.87 -6.42 1.09
C ALA A 216 1.64 -5.83 1.80
N SER A 217 1.62 -6.01 3.13
CA SER A 217 0.63 -5.45 4.07
C SER A 217 -0.80 -5.91 3.75
N PHE A 218 -1.78 -5.01 3.60
CA PHE A 218 -3.18 -5.41 3.48
C PHE A 218 -3.46 -6.36 2.30
N PHE A 219 -2.67 -6.31 1.22
CA PHE A 219 -2.78 -7.30 0.15
C PHE A 219 -2.50 -8.74 0.62
N TYR A 220 -1.53 -8.91 1.53
CA TYR A 220 -1.25 -10.20 2.17
C TYR A 220 -2.34 -10.53 3.19
N ASP A 221 -2.71 -9.57 4.05
CA ASP A 221 -3.66 -9.79 5.15
C ASP A 221 -5.03 -10.24 4.61
N ILE A 222 -5.61 -9.49 3.68
CA ILE A 222 -6.90 -9.80 3.07
C ILE A 222 -6.82 -11.13 2.31
N ALA A 223 -5.72 -11.39 1.60
CA ALA A 223 -5.55 -12.66 0.90
C ALA A 223 -5.52 -13.86 1.85
N SER A 224 -4.91 -13.72 3.04
CA SER A 224 -4.90 -14.75 4.08
C SER A 224 -6.29 -14.96 4.68
N GLU A 225 -7.01 -13.88 4.97
CA GLU A 225 -8.37 -13.92 5.53
C GLU A 225 -9.37 -14.63 4.62
N VAL A 226 -9.26 -14.42 3.31
CA VAL A 226 -10.19 -14.96 2.31
C VAL A 226 -9.71 -16.27 1.66
N GLY A 227 -8.59 -16.82 2.14
CA GLY A 227 -8.04 -18.10 1.67
C GLY A 227 -7.50 -18.07 0.25
N ILE A 228 -7.03 -16.92 -0.24
CA ILE A 228 -6.22 -16.84 -1.47
C ILE A 228 -4.83 -17.44 -1.20
N ILE A 229 -4.31 -17.22 0.00
CA ILE A 229 -3.05 -17.79 0.50
C ILE A 229 -3.31 -18.53 1.81
N GLU A 230 -2.40 -19.43 2.17
CA GLU A 230 -2.44 -20.04 3.49
C GLU A 230 -1.98 -19.03 4.55
N PRO A 231 -2.60 -19.00 5.75
CA PRO A 231 -2.17 -18.11 6.82
C PRO A 231 -0.75 -18.44 7.29
N ASN A 232 -0.05 -17.42 7.76
CA ASN A 232 1.28 -17.53 8.37
C ASN A 232 2.36 -18.08 7.43
N VAL A 233 2.12 -18.16 6.11
CA VAL A 233 3.19 -18.42 5.16
C VAL A 233 4.01 -17.15 4.95
N PRO A 234 5.35 -17.19 4.97
CA PRO A 234 6.18 -15.99 4.81
C PRO A 234 5.85 -15.20 3.54
N SER A 235 5.66 -15.93 2.44
CA SER A 235 5.26 -15.38 1.15
C SER A 235 4.59 -16.43 0.28
N GLN A 236 3.80 -15.99 -0.70
CA GLN A 236 3.18 -16.87 -1.68
C GLN A 236 2.95 -16.17 -3.03
N ILE A 237 3.16 -16.91 -4.12
CA ILE A 237 2.91 -16.41 -5.47
C ILE A 237 1.42 -16.51 -5.79
N VAL A 238 0.82 -15.40 -6.21
CA VAL A 238 -0.58 -15.29 -6.63
C VAL A 238 -0.67 -14.48 -7.93
N ARG A 239 -1.90 -14.27 -8.41
CA ARG A 239 -2.20 -13.39 -9.54
C ARG A 239 -3.30 -12.40 -9.14
N PRO A 240 -3.34 -11.19 -9.73
CA PRO A 240 -4.45 -10.25 -9.47
C PRO A 240 -5.84 -10.84 -9.73
N VAL A 241 -5.98 -11.80 -10.65
CA VAL A 241 -7.26 -12.49 -10.90
C VAL A 241 -7.77 -13.31 -9.71
N ASP A 242 -6.90 -13.70 -8.77
CA ASP A 242 -7.30 -14.47 -7.59
C ASP A 242 -8.13 -13.58 -6.64
N PHE A 243 -7.73 -12.33 -6.42
CA PHE A 243 -8.53 -11.29 -5.74
C PHE A 243 -9.88 -11.06 -6.43
N LYS A 244 -9.90 -11.03 -7.77
CA LYS A 244 -11.16 -10.90 -8.54
C LYS A 244 -12.11 -12.08 -8.27
N ASN A 245 -11.59 -13.29 -8.16
CA ASN A 245 -12.40 -14.48 -7.93
C ASN A 245 -12.96 -14.50 -6.52
N ALA A 246 -12.15 -14.17 -5.52
CA ALA A 246 -12.61 -13.96 -4.15
C ALA A 246 -13.67 -12.84 -4.09
N ALA A 247 -13.47 -11.72 -4.79
CA ALA A 247 -14.44 -10.63 -4.86
C ALA A 247 -15.80 -11.07 -5.43
N LYS A 248 -15.82 -11.92 -6.46
CA LYS A 248 -17.08 -12.45 -7.01
C LYS A 248 -17.85 -13.25 -5.96
N LEU A 249 -17.14 -14.03 -5.17
CA LEU A 249 -17.72 -14.87 -4.12
C LEU A 249 -18.22 -14.00 -2.96
N ALA A 250 -17.38 -13.10 -2.45
CA ALA A 250 -17.72 -12.13 -1.41
C ALA A 250 -18.97 -11.32 -1.78
N CYS A 251 -18.97 -10.67 -2.95
CA CYS A 251 -20.04 -9.78 -3.37
C CYS A 251 -21.38 -10.48 -3.67
N ARG A 252 -21.41 -11.82 -3.74
CA ARG A 252 -22.64 -12.62 -3.90
C ARG A 252 -23.13 -13.21 -2.57
N THR A 253 -22.33 -13.09 -1.52
CA THR A 253 -22.61 -13.68 -0.21
C THR A 253 -23.27 -12.64 0.70
N LYS A 254 -24.20 -13.07 1.56
CA LYS A 254 -24.86 -12.19 2.53
C LYS A 254 -23.93 -11.97 3.72
N TYR A 255 -24.09 -10.84 4.40
CA TYR A 255 -23.29 -10.51 5.59
C TYR A 255 -23.29 -11.64 6.64
N LYS A 256 -24.46 -12.22 6.93
CA LYS A 256 -24.59 -13.31 7.91
C LYS A 256 -23.91 -14.63 7.50
N ASP A 257 -23.68 -14.84 6.20
CA ASP A 257 -23.18 -16.10 5.64
C ASP A 257 -21.67 -16.01 5.29
N ILE A 258 -21.07 -14.81 5.36
CA ILE A 258 -19.71 -14.58 4.88
C ILE A 258 -18.66 -15.35 5.68
N LYS A 259 -18.87 -15.57 7.00
CA LYS A 259 -17.96 -16.34 7.86
C LYS A 259 -17.96 -17.84 7.51
N SER A 260 -19.03 -18.36 6.90
CA SER A 260 -19.05 -19.73 6.38
C SER A 260 -18.24 -19.86 5.09
N VAL A 261 -18.11 -18.77 4.33
CA VAL A 261 -17.37 -18.73 3.06
C VAL A 261 -15.89 -18.41 3.30
N PHE A 262 -15.60 -17.49 4.20
CA PHE A 262 -14.26 -17.10 4.63
C PHE A 262 -14.15 -17.28 6.15
N PRO A 263 -13.83 -18.50 6.64
CA PRO A 263 -13.81 -18.79 8.07
C PRO A 263 -12.80 -17.98 8.89
N LYS A 264 -11.78 -17.44 8.23
CA LYS A 264 -10.65 -16.73 8.84
C LYS A 264 -10.80 -15.21 8.79
N ILE A 265 -11.89 -14.69 8.22
CA ILE A 265 -12.13 -13.26 8.08
C ILE A 265 -12.27 -12.57 9.43
N ASP A 266 -11.69 -11.38 9.57
CA ASP A 266 -11.92 -10.52 10.73
C ASP A 266 -13.36 -9.98 10.72
N GLU A 267 -14.02 -9.97 11.87
CA GLU A 267 -15.42 -9.51 11.98
C GLU A 267 -15.60 -8.05 11.57
N ARG A 268 -14.56 -7.23 11.72
CA ARG A 268 -14.52 -5.82 11.32
C ARG A 268 -14.54 -5.65 9.80
N ASP A 269 -14.03 -6.64 9.07
CA ASP A 269 -13.90 -6.60 7.61
C ASP A 269 -15.05 -7.29 6.89
N MET A 270 -15.79 -8.18 7.58
CA MET A 270 -17.00 -8.85 7.07
C MET A 270 -17.95 -7.92 6.29
N PRO A 271 -18.33 -6.71 6.77
CA PRO A 271 -19.27 -5.86 6.04
C PRO A 271 -18.75 -5.32 4.70
N VAL A 272 -17.43 -5.17 4.60
CA VAL A 272 -16.73 -4.42 3.56
C VAL A 272 -15.84 -5.30 2.68
N ILE A 273 -15.73 -6.59 2.94
CA ILE A 273 -14.83 -7.48 2.19
C ILE A 273 -15.09 -7.53 0.67
N CYS A 274 -16.35 -7.34 0.24
CA CYS A 274 -16.65 -7.14 -1.20
C CYS A 274 -16.02 -5.85 -1.74
N LEU A 275 -16.04 -4.76 -0.98
CA LEU A 275 -15.36 -3.51 -1.31
C LEU A 275 -13.86 -3.74 -1.42
N ASP A 276 -13.24 -4.35 -0.42
CA ASP A 276 -11.80 -4.50 -0.30
C ASP A 276 -11.22 -5.33 -1.44
N LEU A 277 -11.78 -6.51 -1.70
CA LEU A 277 -11.31 -7.38 -2.79
C LEU A 277 -11.53 -6.74 -4.18
N VAL A 278 -12.63 -5.98 -4.36
CA VAL A 278 -12.84 -5.22 -5.60
C VAL A 278 -11.85 -4.07 -5.72
N TYR A 279 -11.53 -3.41 -4.60
CA TYR A 279 -10.56 -2.33 -4.52
C TYR A 279 -9.16 -2.84 -4.88
N GLU A 280 -8.66 -3.86 -4.19
CA GLU A 280 -7.34 -4.46 -4.42
C GLU A 280 -7.17 -4.93 -5.87
N TYR A 281 -8.15 -5.68 -6.39
CA TYR A 281 -8.13 -6.10 -7.80
C TYR A 281 -8.08 -4.91 -8.77
N SER A 282 -8.90 -3.89 -8.52
CA SER A 282 -8.97 -2.72 -9.40
C SER A 282 -7.75 -1.82 -9.28
N LEU A 283 -7.16 -1.71 -8.09
CA LEU A 283 -5.93 -0.97 -7.84
C LEU A 283 -4.76 -1.61 -8.60
N LEU A 284 -4.59 -2.93 -8.50
CA LEU A 284 -3.55 -3.65 -9.24
C LEU A 284 -3.76 -3.53 -10.76
N VAL A 285 -4.96 -3.85 -11.26
CA VAL A 285 -5.19 -3.96 -12.71
C VAL A 285 -5.47 -2.63 -13.37
N ASN A 286 -6.37 -1.82 -12.84
CA ASN A 286 -6.76 -0.54 -13.44
C ASN A 286 -5.92 0.63 -12.96
N GLY A 287 -5.51 0.62 -11.69
CA GLY A 287 -4.67 1.68 -11.12
C GLY A 287 -3.23 1.57 -11.62
N PHE A 288 -2.59 0.43 -11.35
CA PHE A 288 -1.18 0.20 -11.66
C PHE A 288 -0.94 -0.47 -13.02
N GLY A 289 -1.99 -0.92 -13.72
CA GLY A 289 -1.87 -1.46 -15.08
C GLY A 289 -1.32 -2.88 -15.15
N LEU A 290 -1.35 -3.65 -14.05
CA LEU A 290 -0.86 -5.03 -14.03
C LEU A 290 -1.72 -5.93 -14.92
N ASN A 291 -1.09 -6.87 -15.63
CA ASN A 291 -1.83 -7.92 -16.32
C ASN A 291 -2.52 -8.82 -15.27
N PRO A 292 -3.83 -9.10 -15.37
CA PRO A 292 -4.55 -9.91 -14.39
C PRO A 292 -3.97 -11.31 -14.14
N PHE A 293 -3.20 -11.84 -15.09
CA PHE A 293 -2.61 -13.17 -15.03
C PHE A 293 -1.12 -13.18 -14.72
N GLN A 294 -0.48 -12.01 -14.58
CA GLN A 294 0.92 -11.96 -14.18
C GLN A 294 1.08 -12.44 -12.75
N LYS A 295 2.19 -13.12 -12.48
CA LYS A 295 2.56 -13.57 -11.15
C LYS A 295 3.05 -12.38 -10.33
N ILE A 296 2.58 -12.28 -9.10
CA ILE A 296 3.08 -11.38 -8.06
C ILE A 296 3.34 -12.20 -6.81
N THR A 297 4.25 -11.76 -5.96
CA THR A 297 4.53 -12.41 -4.68
C THR A 297 3.86 -11.61 -3.58
N LEU A 298 2.86 -12.17 -2.90
CA LEU A 298 2.40 -11.62 -1.63
C LEU A 298 3.43 -11.94 -0.57
N VAL A 299 3.80 -10.97 0.25
CA VAL A 299 4.89 -11.11 1.22
C VAL A 299 4.53 -10.49 2.55
N ASN A 300 4.79 -11.24 3.62
CA ASN A 300 4.76 -10.78 5.00
C ASN A 300 6.15 -10.87 5.64
N GLU A 301 6.90 -11.93 5.31
CA GLU A 301 8.25 -12.17 5.78
C GLU A 301 9.13 -12.73 4.66
N ILE A 302 10.44 -12.46 4.73
CA ILE A 302 11.44 -13.06 3.85
C ILE A 302 12.42 -13.85 4.70
N GLU A 303 12.68 -15.08 4.30
CA GLU A 303 13.74 -15.89 4.86
C GLU A 303 15.09 -15.23 4.56
N TYR A 304 15.85 -14.93 5.60
CA TYR A 304 17.17 -14.37 5.49
C TYR A 304 18.11 -15.11 6.44
N LYS A 305 19.05 -15.85 5.84
CA LYS A 305 19.88 -16.83 6.55
C LYS A 305 18.99 -17.90 7.19
N ASN A 306 18.88 -17.94 8.52
CA ASN A 306 18.12 -18.95 9.26
C ASN A 306 17.00 -18.30 10.09
N SER A 307 16.45 -17.18 9.62
CA SER A 307 15.40 -16.42 10.32
C SER A 307 14.44 -15.78 9.33
N PHE A 308 13.20 -15.57 9.77
CA PHE A 308 12.20 -14.82 9.02
C PHE A 308 12.22 -13.36 9.45
N ILE A 309 12.34 -12.47 8.48
CA ILE A 309 12.38 -11.03 8.72
C ILE A 309 11.14 -10.42 8.09
N GLY A 310 10.36 -9.71 8.90
CA GLY A 310 9.17 -9.00 8.45
C GLY A 310 9.47 -8.00 7.34
N THR A 311 8.66 -8.01 6.29
CA THR A 311 8.80 -7.09 5.16
C THR A 311 8.13 -5.76 5.44
N ALA A 312 8.84 -4.93 6.20
CA ALA A 312 8.43 -3.56 6.49
C ALA A 312 9.60 -2.59 6.28
N TRP A 313 9.27 -1.30 6.13
CA TRP A 313 10.23 -0.22 5.92
C TRP A 313 11.33 -0.06 7.00
N PRO A 314 11.17 -0.44 8.30
CA PRO A 314 12.20 -0.14 9.31
C PRO A 314 13.57 -0.73 9.01
N LEU A 315 13.63 -1.96 8.46
CA LEU A 315 14.90 -2.57 8.06
C LEU A 315 15.58 -1.75 6.95
N GLY A 316 14.81 -1.30 5.97
CA GLY A 316 15.33 -0.51 4.86
C GLY A 316 15.82 0.87 5.30
N ALA A 317 15.11 1.50 6.25
CA ALA A 317 15.56 2.74 6.87
C ALA A 317 16.90 2.56 7.61
N ALA A 318 17.05 1.47 8.37
CA ALA A 318 18.29 1.15 9.05
C ALA A 318 19.44 0.89 8.06
N ILE A 319 19.20 0.12 6.99
CA ILE A 319 20.19 -0.15 5.93
C ILE A 319 20.63 1.14 5.25
N ASP A 320 19.68 2.02 4.91
CA ASP A 320 19.97 3.31 4.26
C ASP A 320 20.79 4.22 5.17
N ALA A 321 20.44 4.28 6.46
CA ALA A 321 21.18 5.05 7.45
C ALA A 321 22.65 4.59 7.55
N VAL A 322 22.91 3.28 7.60
CA VAL A 322 24.31 2.79 7.68
C VAL A 322 25.05 2.85 6.35
N SER A 323 24.35 2.70 5.21
CA SER A 323 24.97 2.74 3.87
C SER A 323 25.35 4.14 3.44
N SER A 324 24.76 5.17 4.04
CA SER A 324 25.09 6.59 3.76
C SER A 324 26.39 7.07 4.42
N HIS A 325 27.01 6.26 5.29
CA HIS A 325 28.23 6.57 6.03
C HIS A 325 29.47 5.80 5.51
N THR A 326 29.35 5.06 4.41
CA THR A 326 30.42 4.27 3.77
C THR A 326 30.53 4.61 2.30
#